data_AF-A0A3D3XG96-F1
#
_entry.id   AF-A0A3D3XG96-F1
#
_cell.length_a   1.000
_cell.length_b   1.000
_cell.length_c   1.000
_cell.angle_alpha   90.00
_cell.angle_beta   90.00
_cell.angle_gamma   90.00
#
_symmetry.space_group_name_H-M   'P 1'
#
loop_
_entity.id
_entity.type
_entity.pdbx_description
1 polymer ?
#
loop_
_entity_poly.entity_id
_entity_poly.type
_entity_poly.pdbx_seq_one_letter_code
_entity_poly.pdbx_strand_id
1 'polypeptide(L)'
;AVEEDLNSPLIKLNASEITLLRSWNPPQPVATEHAHIGSHPQKQEGLFYVGIGIPAGVLTPEQLNGLADLSDRFGNGELRLTVWQNLLIPNVTKEDLDSLTREVVALGLHVEPSNIRSGVIACTGNSYCKFASANTKGHARELMDYLEERCPMECPINIHLTGCSHSCAQHYIGDIGLLATQVKSGDTTKEGYHVFVGGGFGDKKEIGRQIAKAVAFDDLPLMLERLLKKFNSDSWPQESFQSFTQRQSVETMEDWIHAATEMK
;
A
#
# COMPACT_ATOMS: atom_id res chain seq x y z
N ALA A 1 -3.56 -21.93 -33.14
CA ALA A 1 -2.69 -21.07 -32.32
C ALA A 1 -2.69 -21.55 -30.87
N VAL A 2 -3.50 -21.00 -29.95
CA VAL A 2 -3.40 -21.34 -28.51
C VAL A 2 -3.68 -22.82 -28.20
N GLU A 3 -4.71 -23.43 -28.79
CA GLU A 3 -5.01 -24.87 -28.60
C GLU A 3 -3.95 -25.81 -29.21
N GLU A 4 -3.29 -25.36 -30.29
CA GLU A 4 -2.14 -26.08 -30.89
C GLU A 4 -0.92 -26.01 -29.98
N ASP A 5 -0.63 -24.84 -29.41
CA ASP A 5 0.50 -24.64 -28.48
C ASP A 5 0.30 -25.43 -27.17
N LEU A 6 -0.95 -25.58 -26.73
CA LEU A 6 -1.31 -26.34 -25.52
C LEU A 6 -1.45 -27.84 -25.75
N ASN A 7 -1.43 -28.30 -27.01
CA ASN A 7 -1.72 -29.68 -27.41
C ASN A 7 -2.99 -30.25 -26.73
N SER A 8 -3.99 -29.40 -26.50
CA SER A 8 -5.21 -29.71 -25.78
C SER A 8 -6.32 -28.73 -26.16
N PRO A 9 -7.56 -29.20 -26.38
CA PRO A 9 -8.69 -28.31 -26.62
C PRO A 9 -8.99 -27.48 -25.37
N LEU A 10 -9.23 -26.19 -25.54
CA LEU A 10 -9.74 -25.35 -24.47
C LEU A 10 -11.21 -25.69 -24.20
N ILE A 11 -11.60 -25.62 -22.93
CA ILE A 11 -13.01 -25.74 -22.54
C ILE A 11 -13.74 -24.49 -23.07
N LYS A 12 -14.58 -24.67 -24.08
CA LYS A 12 -15.43 -23.62 -24.65
C LYS A 12 -16.78 -23.69 -23.96
N LEU A 13 -17.11 -22.65 -23.19
CA LEU A 13 -18.42 -22.48 -22.57
C LEU A 13 -19.24 -21.50 -23.40
N ASN A 14 -20.50 -21.83 -23.70
CA ASN A 14 -21.39 -20.87 -24.31
C ASN A 14 -21.73 -19.77 -23.31
N ALA A 15 -21.80 -18.51 -23.76
CA ALA A 15 -22.12 -17.38 -22.88
C ALA A 15 -23.45 -17.56 -22.11
N SER A 16 -24.39 -18.31 -22.69
CA SER A 16 -25.67 -18.68 -22.05
C SER A 16 -25.53 -19.70 -20.91
N GLU A 17 -24.53 -20.58 -20.96
CA GLU A 17 -24.21 -21.57 -19.92
C GLU A 17 -23.52 -20.92 -18.71
N ILE A 18 -23.01 -19.70 -18.89
CA ILE A 18 -22.48 -18.82 -17.83
C ILE A 18 -23.64 -18.10 -17.12
N THR A 19 -24.67 -18.86 -16.71
CA THR A 19 -25.81 -18.29 -15.95
C THR A 19 -25.43 -18.10 -14.48
N LEU A 20 -24.58 -18.99 -13.94
CA LEU A 20 -24.13 -18.97 -12.55
C LEU A 20 -23.29 -17.75 -12.19
N LEU A 21 -22.49 -17.18 -13.09
CA LEU A 21 -21.70 -15.97 -12.78
C LEU A 21 -22.51 -14.68 -12.81
N ARG A 22 -23.68 -14.65 -13.47
CA ARG A 22 -24.54 -13.45 -13.50
C ARG A 22 -25.47 -13.36 -12.29
N SER A 23 -25.86 -14.50 -11.73
CA SER A 23 -26.64 -14.57 -10.47
C SER A 23 -25.76 -14.71 -9.22
N TRP A 24 -24.48 -15.06 -9.38
CA TRP A 24 -23.52 -15.00 -8.31
C TRP A 24 -23.23 -13.54 -7.96
N ASN A 25 -23.91 -13.08 -6.92
CA ASN A 25 -23.59 -11.85 -6.21
C ASN A 25 -22.79 -12.24 -4.97
N PRO A 26 -21.46 -12.48 -5.08
CA PRO A 26 -20.66 -12.73 -3.90
C PRO A 26 -20.86 -11.56 -2.93
N PRO A 27 -20.98 -11.82 -1.61
CA PRO A 27 -21.02 -10.74 -0.64
C PRO A 27 -19.84 -9.82 -0.92
N GLN A 28 -20.13 -8.55 -1.20
CA GLN A 28 -19.09 -7.56 -1.41
C GLN A 28 -18.35 -7.44 -0.07
N PRO A 29 -17.07 -7.82 0.00
CA PRO A 29 -16.32 -7.61 1.21
C PRO A 29 -16.30 -6.11 1.47
N VAL A 30 -16.67 -5.70 2.69
CA VAL A 30 -16.55 -4.30 3.09
C VAL A 30 -15.08 -3.92 2.95
N ALA A 31 -14.78 -2.94 2.10
CA ALA A 31 -13.42 -2.48 1.91
C ALA A 31 -12.92 -1.94 3.26
N THR A 32 -11.91 -2.62 3.83
CA THR A 32 -11.27 -2.16 5.06
C THR A 32 -9.97 -1.49 4.65
N GLU A 33 -9.89 -0.17 4.82
CA GLU A 33 -8.65 0.57 4.57
C GLU A 33 -7.58 0.09 5.57
N HIS A 34 -6.39 -0.22 5.06
CA HIS A 34 -5.26 -0.81 5.81
C HIS A 34 -5.64 -2.08 6.58
N ALA A 35 -6.45 -2.93 5.92
CA ALA A 35 -7.07 -4.10 6.50
C ALA A 35 -6.11 -4.95 7.35
N HIS A 36 -6.65 -5.44 8.47
CA HIS A 36 -6.12 -6.53 9.28
C HIS A 36 -4.86 -6.25 10.11
N ILE A 37 -4.33 -5.03 10.16
CA ILE A 37 -3.25 -4.65 11.08
C ILE A 37 -3.76 -4.56 12.53
N GLY A 38 -2.95 -5.01 13.50
CA GLY A 38 -3.32 -5.06 14.91
C GLY A 38 -4.11 -6.33 15.27
N SER A 39 -4.68 -6.36 16.47
CA SER A 39 -5.40 -7.52 17.00
C SER A 39 -6.90 -7.45 16.71
N HIS A 40 -7.45 -8.52 16.16
CA HIS A 40 -8.85 -8.58 15.76
C HIS A 40 -9.50 -9.91 16.20
N PRO A 41 -10.74 -9.90 16.70
CA PRO A 41 -11.43 -11.14 17.06
C PRO A 41 -11.70 -12.01 15.82
N GLN A 42 -11.58 -13.31 15.98
CA GLN A 42 -12.00 -14.30 14.99
C GLN A 42 -13.45 -14.74 15.24
N LYS A 43 -13.99 -15.52 14.29
CA LYS A 43 -15.31 -16.15 14.43
C LYS A 43 -15.34 -17.14 15.61
N GLN A 44 -14.20 -17.79 15.88
CA GLN A 44 -14.02 -18.70 16.99
C GLN A 44 -13.91 -17.90 18.28
N GLU A 45 -14.75 -18.25 19.26
CA GLU A 45 -14.78 -17.58 20.56
C GLU A 45 -13.42 -17.65 21.26
N GLY A 46 -12.96 -16.52 21.78
CA GLY A 46 -11.68 -16.40 22.49
C GLY A 46 -10.43 -16.34 21.61
N LEU A 47 -10.55 -16.52 20.28
CA LEU A 47 -9.44 -16.45 19.35
C LEU A 47 -9.37 -15.11 18.61
N PHE A 48 -8.16 -14.69 18.32
CA PHE A 48 -7.80 -13.45 17.64
C PHE A 48 -6.80 -13.75 16.53
N TYR A 49 -6.78 -12.89 15.51
CA TYR A 49 -5.64 -12.79 14.60
C TYR A 49 -4.93 -11.47 14.84
N VAL A 50 -3.60 -11.49 14.68
CA VAL A 50 -2.74 -10.32 14.84
C VAL A 50 -2.07 -10.02 13.52
N GLY A 51 -2.35 -8.85 12.94
CA GLY A 51 -1.65 -8.37 11.77
C GLY A 51 -0.44 -7.53 12.11
N ILE A 52 0.62 -7.80 11.38
CA ILE A 52 1.95 -7.26 11.57
C ILE A 52 2.30 -6.45 10.32
N GLY A 53 2.57 -5.17 10.53
CA GLY A 53 3.03 -4.25 9.49
C GLY A 53 4.47 -4.57 9.09
N ILE A 54 4.67 -4.82 7.80
CA ILE A 54 5.97 -5.15 7.23
C ILE A 54 6.39 -4.00 6.32
N PRO A 55 7.37 -3.17 6.71
CA PRO A 55 7.76 -1.99 5.95
C PRO A 55 8.13 -2.32 4.50
N ALA A 56 7.27 -1.90 3.57
CA ALA A 56 7.34 -2.21 2.15
C ALA A 56 7.46 -3.73 1.88
N GLY A 57 6.90 -4.61 2.71
CA GLY A 57 6.89 -6.06 2.50
C GLY A 57 8.27 -6.73 2.43
N VAL A 58 9.30 -6.14 3.04
CA VAL A 58 10.66 -6.70 3.04
C VAL A 58 10.99 -7.24 4.44
N LEU A 59 11.27 -8.53 4.52
CA LEU A 59 11.70 -9.24 5.72
C LEU A 59 13.15 -9.72 5.59
N THR A 60 13.90 -9.70 6.68
CA THR A 60 15.16 -10.44 6.77
C THR A 60 14.90 -11.92 7.09
N PRO A 61 15.86 -12.83 6.82
CA PRO A 61 15.74 -14.23 7.21
C PRO A 61 15.47 -14.40 8.72
N GLU A 62 16.12 -13.60 9.57
CA GLU A 62 15.95 -13.64 11.03
C GLU A 62 14.53 -13.24 11.43
N GLN A 63 13.98 -12.20 10.82
CA GLN A 63 12.59 -11.78 11.06
C GLN A 63 11.60 -12.86 10.62
N LEU A 64 11.81 -13.48 9.45
CA LEU A 64 10.91 -14.54 8.96
C LEU A 64 10.96 -15.78 9.86
N ASN A 65 12.16 -16.21 10.28
CA ASN A 65 12.31 -17.32 11.23
C ASN A 65 11.68 -17.00 12.59
N GLY A 66 11.85 -15.76 13.08
CA GLY A 66 11.21 -15.29 14.30
C GLY A 66 9.68 -15.32 14.19
N LEU A 67 9.12 -14.84 13.08
CA LEU A 67 7.67 -14.90 12.82
C LEU A 67 7.15 -16.35 12.76
N ALA A 68 7.92 -17.28 12.21
CA ALA A 68 7.56 -18.70 12.21
C ALA A 68 7.50 -19.27 13.63
N ASP A 69 8.54 -19.03 14.46
CA ASP A 69 8.54 -19.43 15.88
C ASP A 69 7.36 -18.83 16.66
N LEU A 70 7.08 -17.54 16.44
CA LEU A 70 5.94 -16.87 17.07
C LEU A 70 4.61 -17.50 16.64
N SER A 71 4.47 -17.89 15.38
CA SER A 71 3.25 -18.55 14.91
C SER A 71 3.05 -19.94 15.50
N ASP A 72 4.13 -20.69 15.74
CA ASP A 72 4.08 -21.99 16.41
C ASP A 72 3.72 -21.86 17.89
N ARG A 73 4.27 -20.84 18.58
CA ARG A 73 4.11 -20.65 20.02
C ARG A 73 2.79 -20.01 20.41
N PHE A 74 2.36 -18.99 19.67
CA PHE A 74 1.19 -18.17 20.01
C PHE A 74 -0.04 -18.46 19.15
N GLY A 75 0.15 -19.12 18.00
CA GLY A 75 -0.93 -19.51 17.10
C GLY A 75 -0.99 -21.03 16.92
N ASN A 76 -1.10 -21.46 15.67
CA ASN A 76 -1.12 -22.88 15.28
C ASN A 76 -0.09 -23.21 14.18
N GLY A 77 0.99 -22.43 14.09
CA GLY A 77 2.02 -22.55 13.04
C GLY A 77 1.62 -21.97 11.67
N GLU A 78 0.51 -21.22 11.61
CA GLU A 78 0.03 -20.61 10.37
C GLU A 78 0.48 -19.14 10.25
N LEU A 79 0.93 -18.76 9.06
CA LEU A 79 1.18 -17.36 8.66
C LEU A 79 0.33 -17.06 7.43
N ARG A 80 -0.35 -15.91 7.40
CA ARG A 80 -1.12 -15.45 6.23
C ARG A 80 -0.54 -14.16 5.68
N LEU A 81 -0.36 -14.09 4.36
CA LEU A 81 0.05 -12.86 3.69
C LEU A 81 -1.17 -12.03 3.29
N THR A 82 -1.03 -10.72 3.27
CA THR A 82 -2.07 -9.79 2.83
C THR A 82 -1.73 -9.16 1.48
N VAL A 83 -2.75 -8.63 0.80
CA VAL A 83 -2.57 -7.82 -0.43
C VAL A 83 -1.80 -6.52 -0.18
N TRP A 84 -1.67 -6.12 1.09
CA TRP A 84 -0.94 -4.93 1.55
C TRP A 84 0.54 -5.21 1.86
N GLN A 85 1.05 -6.36 1.44
CA GLN A 85 2.42 -6.81 1.73
C GLN A 85 2.70 -7.00 3.23
N ASN A 86 1.64 -7.16 4.03
CA ASN A 86 1.71 -7.42 5.46
C ASN A 86 1.47 -8.90 5.77
N LEU A 87 1.60 -9.28 7.04
CA LEU A 87 1.48 -10.66 7.50
C LEU A 87 0.54 -10.76 8.70
N LEU A 88 -0.19 -11.88 8.83
CA LEU A 88 -1.08 -12.18 9.94
C LEU A 88 -0.65 -13.47 10.64
N ILE A 89 -0.72 -13.47 11.98
CA ILE A 89 -0.69 -14.67 12.82
C ILE A 89 -2.12 -14.92 13.34
N PRO A 90 -2.83 -15.96 12.86
CA PRO A 90 -4.16 -16.30 13.34
C PRO A 90 -4.11 -17.20 14.59
N ASN A 91 -5.28 -17.42 15.19
CA ASN A 91 -5.52 -18.38 16.26
C ASN A 91 -4.76 -18.07 17.57
N VAL A 92 -4.55 -16.79 17.83
CA VAL A 92 -3.93 -16.28 19.05
C VAL A 92 -4.99 -16.16 20.15
N THR A 93 -4.69 -16.62 21.36
CA THR A 93 -5.60 -16.45 22.50
C THR A 93 -5.61 -15.00 22.98
N LYS A 94 -6.68 -14.58 23.67
CA LYS A 94 -6.75 -13.21 24.21
C LYS A 94 -5.61 -12.91 25.19
N GLU A 95 -5.24 -13.90 26.00
CA GLU A 95 -4.21 -13.80 27.04
C GLU A 95 -2.81 -13.65 26.46
N ASP A 96 -2.59 -14.12 25.22
CA ASP A 96 -1.29 -14.12 24.56
C ASP A 96 -1.00 -12.83 23.77
N LEU A 97 -2.01 -11.99 23.51
CA LEU A 97 -1.90 -10.80 22.64
C LEU A 97 -0.76 -9.86 23.03
N ASP A 98 -0.64 -9.53 24.32
CA ASP A 98 0.38 -8.61 24.83
C ASP A 98 1.79 -9.21 24.73
N SER A 99 1.92 -10.52 24.93
CA SER A 99 3.19 -11.23 24.84
C SER A 99 3.65 -11.32 23.39
N LEU A 100 2.76 -11.74 22.48
CA LEU A 100 3.04 -11.76 21.05
C LEU A 100 3.45 -10.37 20.54
N THR A 101 2.71 -9.33 20.92
CA THR A 101 3.00 -7.94 20.53
C THR A 101 4.43 -7.53 20.92
N ARG A 102 4.85 -7.81 22.16
CA ARG A 102 6.20 -7.48 22.62
C ARG A 102 7.28 -8.22 21.84
N GLU A 103 7.07 -9.49 21.51
CA GLU A 103 8.05 -10.27 20.76
C GLU A 103 8.13 -9.87 19.29
N VAL A 104 7.00 -9.50 18.67
CA VAL A 104 6.99 -8.89 17.33
C VAL A 104 7.79 -7.58 17.30
N VAL A 105 7.63 -6.74 18.33
CA VAL A 105 8.42 -5.51 18.47
C VAL A 105 9.91 -5.81 18.67
N ALA A 106 10.25 -6.86 19.41
CA ALA A 106 11.64 -7.29 19.58
C ALA A 106 12.30 -7.75 18.26
N LEU A 107 11.52 -8.18 17.27
CA LEU A 107 11.98 -8.45 15.90
C LEU A 107 12.12 -7.20 15.02
N GLY A 108 11.84 -6.01 15.56
CA GLY A 108 11.84 -4.75 14.83
C GLY A 108 10.64 -4.59 13.88
N LEU A 109 9.52 -5.25 14.18
CA LEU A 109 8.27 -5.16 13.44
C LEU A 109 7.18 -4.50 14.31
N HIS A 110 6.05 -4.13 13.71
CA HIS A 110 5.01 -3.37 14.39
C HIS A 110 3.62 -4.00 14.22
N VAL A 111 2.85 -4.08 15.30
CA VAL A 111 1.41 -4.44 15.26
C VAL A 111 0.51 -3.21 15.22
N GLU A 112 1.05 -2.04 15.58
CA GLU A 112 0.38 -0.72 15.53
C GLU A 112 1.26 0.29 14.77
N PRO A 113 1.63 0.04 13.49
CA PRO A 113 2.30 1.02 12.66
C PRO A 113 1.43 2.28 12.45
N SER A 114 2.08 3.41 12.11
CA SER A 114 1.37 4.62 11.70
C SER A 114 0.43 4.35 10.52
N ASN A 115 -0.63 5.16 10.40
CA ASN A 115 -1.56 5.05 9.28
C ASN A 115 -0.81 5.09 7.94
N ILE A 116 0.15 5.98 7.74
CA ILE A 116 0.98 5.99 6.52
C ILE A 116 1.77 4.68 6.38
N ARG A 117 2.54 4.27 7.39
CA ARG A 117 3.44 3.10 7.31
C ARG A 117 2.70 1.80 6.99
N SER A 118 1.49 1.63 7.50
CA SER A 118 0.64 0.45 7.19
C SER A 118 0.13 0.40 5.75
N GLY A 119 0.07 1.55 5.06
CA GLY A 119 -0.50 1.72 3.72
C GLY A 119 0.51 1.82 2.59
N VAL A 120 1.82 1.81 2.87
CA VAL A 120 2.82 1.94 1.80
C VAL A 120 3.09 0.59 1.13
N ILE A 121 2.76 0.50 -0.16
CA ILE A 121 3.05 -0.64 -1.02
C ILE A 121 4.12 -0.22 -2.02
N ALA A 122 5.11 -1.08 -2.24
CA ALA A 122 6.09 -0.87 -3.30
C ALA A 122 6.33 -2.15 -4.09
N CYS A 123 6.58 -2.04 -5.39
CA CYS A 123 7.04 -3.19 -6.16
C CYS A 123 8.54 -3.45 -5.88
N THR A 124 9.10 -4.47 -6.52
CA THR A 124 10.50 -4.89 -6.33
C THR A 124 11.52 -3.77 -6.61
N GLY A 125 11.25 -2.87 -7.55
CA GLY A 125 12.17 -1.79 -7.92
C GLY A 125 13.44 -2.27 -8.64
N ASN A 126 14.33 -1.33 -8.95
CA ASN A 126 15.55 -1.58 -9.75
C ASN A 126 16.63 -2.38 -8.99
N SER A 127 16.44 -2.62 -7.69
CA SER A 127 17.29 -3.52 -6.91
C SER A 127 17.32 -4.94 -7.47
N TYR A 128 16.19 -5.41 -8.05
CA TYR A 128 16.12 -6.76 -8.66
C TYR A 128 15.28 -6.83 -9.94
N CYS A 129 14.42 -5.84 -10.23
CA CYS A 129 13.61 -5.84 -11.45
C CYS A 129 14.30 -5.06 -12.58
N LYS A 130 14.63 -5.75 -13.67
CA LYS A 130 15.30 -5.17 -14.85
C LYS A 130 14.50 -4.09 -15.60
N PHE A 131 13.20 -3.96 -15.32
CA PHE A 131 12.32 -3.00 -15.97
C PHE A 131 12.16 -1.70 -15.17
N ALA A 132 12.59 -1.70 -13.91
CA ALA A 132 12.28 -0.61 -13.00
C ALA A 132 13.24 0.57 -13.18
N SER A 133 12.69 1.78 -13.12
CA SER A 133 13.42 3.03 -13.22
C SER A 133 13.87 3.60 -11.87
N ALA A 134 13.46 2.98 -10.74
CA ALA A 134 13.81 3.48 -9.41
C ALA A 134 13.85 2.36 -8.35
N ASN A 135 14.56 2.63 -7.25
CA ASN A 135 14.62 1.80 -6.05
C ASN A 135 13.34 1.96 -5.21
N THR A 136 12.22 1.42 -5.69
CA THR A 136 10.91 1.61 -5.04
C THR A 136 10.85 1.14 -3.60
N LYS A 137 11.52 0.05 -3.22
CA LYS A 137 11.52 -0.44 -1.82
C LYS A 137 12.33 0.49 -0.90
N GLY A 138 13.46 1.00 -1.37
CA GLY A 138 14.27 1.97 -0.62
C GLY A 138 13.52 3.29 -0.42
N HIS A 139 13.03 3.87 -1.51
CA HIS A 139 12.24 5.10 -1.49
C HIS A 139 10.96 4.99 -0.66
N ALA A 140 10.29 3.83 -0.65
CA ALA A 140 9.13 3.60 0.20
C ALA A 140 9.47 3.72 1.68
N ARG A 141 10.61 3.16 2.11
CA ARG A 141 11.07 3.27 3.50
C ARG A 141 11.38 4.71 3.90
N GLU A 142 12.10 5.42 3.04
CA GLU A 142 12.44 6.82 3.28
C GLU A 142 11.19 7.72 3.34
N LEU A 143 10.20 7.50 2.46
CA LEU A 143 8.93 8.21 2.53
C LEU A 143 8.13 7.88 3.79
N MET A 144 8.10 6.62 4.22
CA MET A 144 7.45 6.22 5.48
C MET A 144 8.07 6.98 6.67
N ASP A 145 9.40 6.92 6.79
CA ASP A 145 10.15 7.55 7.88
C ASP A 145 9.95 9.08 7.88
N TYR A 146 10.02 9.72 6.69
CA TYR A 146 9.86 11.16 6.55
C TYR A 146 8.45 11.65 6.90
N LEU A 147 7.42 10.98 6.36
CA LEU A 147 6.04 11.45 6.44
C LEU A 147 5.38 11.13 7.78
N GLU A 148 5.69 10.00 8.41
CA GLU A 148 5.02 9.66 9.69
C GLU A 148 5.37 10.63 10.82
N GLU A 149 6.58 11.20 10.79
CA GLU A 149 7.01 12.23 11.75
C GLU A 149 6.33 13.60 11.46
N ARG A 150 6.12 13.93 10.19
CA ARG A 150 5.73 15.28 9.74
C ARG A 150 4.24 15.46 9.44
N CYS A 151 3.56 14.35 9.15
CA CYS A 151 2.17 14.26 8.75
C CYS A 151 1.50 13.09 9.48
N PRO A 152 1.32 13.16 10.82
CA PRO A 152 0.51 12.18 11.51
C PRO A 152 -0.92 12.23 10.94
N MET A 153 -1.40 11.08 10.48
CA MET A 153 -2.71 10.94 9.84
C MET A 153 -3.69 10.29 10.80
N GLU A 154 -4.87 10.89 10.97
CA GLU A 154 -5.96 10.30 11.77
C GLU A 154 -6.68 9.17 11.01
N CYS A 155 -6.56 9.13 9.69
CA CYS A 155 -7.13 8.10 8.84
C CYS A 155 -6.05 7.36 8.02
N PRO A 156 -6.34 6.12 7.59
CA PRO A 156 -5.54 5.40 6.60
C PRO A 156 -5.23 6.21 5.33
N ILE A 157 -3.96 6.24 4.93
CA ILE A 157 -3.48 6.72 3.62
C ILE A 157 -2.58 5.66 3.00
N ASN A 158 -2.90 5.21 1.79
CA ASN A 158 -2.05 4.27 1.08
C ASN A 158 -1.20 4.94 -0.03
N ILE A 159 0.08 4.57 -0.09
CA ILE A 159 1.05 5.15 -1.03
C ILE A 159 1.68 4.03 -1.84
N HIS A 160 1.52 4.07 -3.16
CA HIS A 160 1.82 2.94 -4.05
C HIS A 160 2.98 3.27 -4.99
N LEU A 161 4.17 2.73 -4.71
CA LEU A 161 5.38 2.92 -5.52
C LEU A 161 5.57 1.82 -6.56
N THR A 162 5.43 2.17 -7.83
CA THR A 162 5.63 1.28 -8.97
C THR A 162 6.84 1.69 -9.79
N GLY A 163 7.75 0.75 -10.06
CA GLY A 163 9.00 0.99 -10.77
C GLY A 163 8.89 1.15 -12.30
N CYS A 164 7.77 0.75 -12.91
CA CYS A 164 7.58 0.77 -14.37
C CYS A 164 6.09 0.71 -14.74
N SER A 165 5.76 0.79 -16.03
CA SER A 165 4.37 0.82 -16.52
C SER A 165 3.55 -0.44 -16.23
N HIS A 166 4.16 -1.55 -15.78
CA HIS A 166 3.44 -2.80 -15.46
C HIS A 166 2.55 -2.71 -14.21
N SER A 167 2.69 -1.67 -13.38
CA SER A 167 1.78 -1.44 -12.23
C SER A 167 1.71 -2.60 -11.21
N CYS A 168 2.82 -3.28 -10.93
CA CYS A 168 2.84 -4.38 -9.95
C CYS A 168 2.42 -3.96 -8.53
N ALA A 169 2.64 -2.68 -8.16
CA ALA A 169 2.15 -2.10 -6.90
C ALA A 169 0.85 -1.32 -7.09
N GLN A 170 0.22 -1.38 -8.26
CA GLN A 170 -1.11 -0.83 -8.52
C GLN A 170 -1.24 0.68 -8.24
N HIS A 171 -0.28 1.50 -8.68
CA HIS A 171 -0.25 2.95 -8.44
C HIS A 171 -1.52 3.71 -8.85
N TYR A 172 -2.29 3.21 -9.84
CA TYR A 172 -3.52 3.87 -10.27
C TYR A 172 -4.67 3.82 -9.26
N ILE A 173 -4.65 2.91 -8.30
CA ILE A 173 -5.76 2.71 -7.35
C ILE A 173 -5.36 3.02 -5.90
N GLY A 174 -4.18 3.62 -5.71
CA GLY A 174 -3.80 4.14 -4.40
C GLY A 174 -4.29 5.56 -4.19
N ASP A 175 -4.41 5.99 -2.93
CA ASP A 175 -4.66 7.38 -2.56
C ASP A 175 -3.58 8.26 -3.21
N ILE A 176 -2.33 7.84 -3.09
CA ILE A 176 -1.17 8.44 -3.76
C ILE A 176 -0.43 7.35 -4.55
N GLY A 177 -0.47 7.46 -5.88
CA GLY A 177 0.26 6.61 -6.82
C GLY A 177 1.57 7.24 -7.27
N LEU A 178 2.65 6.47 -7.24
CA LEU A 178 3.98 6.90 -7.67
C LEU A 178 4.49 5.97 -8.77
N LEU A 179 4.57 6.47 -10.01
CA LEU A 179 5.13 5.72 -11.14
C LEU A 179 6.54 6.21 -11.47
N ALA A 180 7.53 5.34 -11.29
CA ALA A 180 8.93 5.69 -11.45
C ALA A 180 9.27 6.10 -12.89
N THR A 181 10.13 7.10 -12.98
CA THR A 181 10.64 7.68 -14.23
C THR A 181 12.06 8.21 -14.01
N GLN A 182 12.75 8.55 -15.08
CA GLN A 182 14.07 9.19 -15.03
C GLN A 182 13.91 10.70 -15.18
N VAL A 183 14.49 11.47 -14.25
CA VAL A 183 14.41 12.93 -14.22
C VAL A 183 15.75 13.51 -14.59
N LYS A 184 15.81 14.41 -15.58
CA LYS A 184 17.05 15.10 -15.94
C LYS A 184 17.36 16.17 -14.90
N SER A 185 18.58 16.17 -14.39
CA SER A 185 19.11 17.16 -13.44
C SER A 185 20.50 17.57 -13.91
N GLY A 186 20.56 18.68 -14.67
CA GLY A 186 21.76 19.09 -15.40
C GLY A 186 22.23 18.01 -16.37
N ASP A 187 23.49 17.61 -16.25
CA ASP A 187 24.12 16.56 -17.06
C ASP A 187 23.89 15.13 -16.50
N THR A 188 23.14 14.99 -15.41
CA THR A 188 22.85 13.71 -14.75
C THR A 188 21.38 13.35 -14.82
N THR A 189 21.07 12.07 -14.63
CA THR A 189 19.70 11.58 -14.44
C THR A 189 19.52 11.12 -13.00
N LYS A 190 18.41 11.53 -12.37
CA LYS A 190 18.00 11.08 -11.04
C LYS A 190 16.76 10.21 -11.15
N GLU A 191 16.60 9.32 -10.18
CA GLU A 191 15.36 8.59 -9.98
C GLU A 191 14.25 9.57 -9.56
N GLY A 192 13.05 9.36 -10.08
CA GLY A 192 11.91 10.20 -9.76
C GLY A 192 10.59 9.55 -10.13
N TYR A 193 9.50 10.29 -9.99
CA TYR A 193 8.15 9.75 -10.12
C TYR A 193 7.20 10.71 -10.84
N HIS A 194 6.29 10.12 -11.60
CA HIS A 194 4.98 10.73 -11.88
C HIS A 194 4.07 10.50 -10.68
N VAL A 195 3.33 11.52 -10.27
CA VAL A 195 2.48 11.48 -9.08
C VAL A 195 1.02 11.47 -9.50
N PHE A 196 0.27 10.49 -8.98
CA PHE A 196 -1.15 10.27 -9.20
C PHE A 196 -1.87 10.36 -7.86
N VAL A 197 -3.09 10.92 -7.84
CA VAL A 197 -3.85 11.13 -6.61
C VAL A 197 -5.33 10.81 -6.80
N GLY A 198 -5.94 10.25 -5.76
CA GLY A 198 -7.38 10.01 -5.67
C GLY A 198 -7.84 8.70 -6.30
N GLY A 199 -6.94 7.73 -6.48
CA GLY A 199 -7.29 6.37 -6.89
C GLY A 199 -7.99 5.61 -5.77
N GLY A 200 -8.69 4.52 -6.12
CA GLY A 200 -9.30 3.64 -5.13
C GLY A 200 -9.89 2.37 -5.72
N PHE A 201 -10.45 1.54 -4.84
CA PHE A 201 -10.99 0.21 -5.14
C PHE A 201 -12.23 -0.06 -4.26
N GLY A 202 -12.83 -1.24 -4.40
CA GLY A 202 -14.00 -1.62 -3.59
C GLY A 202 -15.19 -0.72 -3.89
N ASP A 203 -15.75 -0.04 -2.90
CA ASP A 203 -16.86 0.90 -3.10
C ASP A 203 -16.42 2.27 -3.65
N LYS A 204 -15.11 2.55 -3.68
CA LYS A 204 -14.54 3.83 -4.15
C LYS A 204 -13.71 3.66 -5.43
N LYS A 205 -14.31 3.08 -6.47
CA LYS A 205 -13.64 2.69 -7.74
C LYS A 205 -13.29 3.90 -8.60
N GLU A 206 -12.12 4.49 -8.36
CA GLU A 206 -11.60 5.60 -9.15
C GLU A 206 -10.16 5.35 -9.58
N ILE A 207 -9.80 5.92 -10.73
CA ILE A 207 -8.42 5.92 -11.23
C ILE A 207 -7.75 7.22 -10.82
N GLY A 208 -6.56 7.11 -10.23
CA GLY A 208 -5.76 8.25 -9.79
C GLY A 208 -5.47 9.22 -10.94
N ARG A 209 -5.64 10.52 -10.67
CA ARG A 209 -5.38 11.60 -11.61
C ARG A 209 -3.93 12.06 -11.47
N GLN A 210 -3.23 12.20 -12.58
CA GLN A 210 -1.83 12.66 -12.55
C GLN A 210 -1.78 14.14 -12.20
N ILE A 211 -1.11 14.49 -11.09
CA ILE A 211 -0.93 15.87 -10.62
C ILE A 211 0.51 16.37 -10.73
N ALA A 212 1.48 15.49 -10.99
CA ALA A 212 2.86 15.91 -11.23
C ALA A 212 3.57 14.95 -12.19
N LYS A 213 4.55 15.48 -12.93
CA LYS A 213 5.36 14.71 -13.88
C LYS A 213 6.84 14.83 -13.54
N ALA A 214 7.54 13.70 -13.55
CA ALA A 214 9.00 13.66 -13.47
C ALA A 214 9.57 14.46 -12.29
N VAL A 215 9.01 14.22 -11.10
CA VAL A 215 9.49 14.81 -9.83
C VAL A 215 10.69 14.00 -9.35
N ALA A 216 11.84 14.64 -9.16
CA ALA A 216 13.01 13.97 -8.60
C ALA A 216 12.68 13.47 -7.19
N PHE A 217 13.20 12.30 -6.81
CA PHE A 217 12.86 11.72 -5.51
C PHE A 217 13.24 12.65 -4.33
N ASP A 218 14.35 13.39 -4.43
CA ASP A 218 14.78 14.37 -3.41
C ASP A 218 13.71 15.42 -3.08
N ASP A 219 12.85 15.79 -4.04
CA ASP A 219 11.79 16.79 -3.86
C ASP A 219 10.45 16.16 -3.45
N LEU A 220 10.31 14.84 -3.63
CA LEU A 220 9.05 14.12 -3.48
C LEU A 220 8.53 14.08 -2.02
N PRO A 221 9.36 13.83 -0.97
CA PRO A 221 8.88 13.83 0.40
C PRO A 221 8.21 15.15 0.81
N LEU A 222 8.86 16.29 0.51
CA LEU A 222 8.31 17.61 0.80
C LEU A 222 7.03 17.89 -0.01
N MET A 223 6.99 17.44 -1.26
CA MET A 223 5.81 17.54 -2.11
C MET A 223 4.60 16.82 -1.49
N LEU A 224 4.78 15.57 -1.05
CA LEU A 224 3.73 14.78 -0.43
C LEU A 224 3.34 15.34 0.94
N GLU A 225 4.29 15.84 1.72
CA GLU A 225 4.02 16.53 2.98
C GLU A 225 3.05 17.71 2.79
N ARG A 226 3.26 18.54 1.77
CA ARG A 226 2.37 19.68 1.47
C ARG A 226 0.95 19.20 1.16
N LEU A 227 0.82 18.17 0.33
CA LEU A 227 -0.47 17.59 -0.03
C LEU A 227 -1.20 17.02 1.19
N LEU A 228 -0.51 16.24 2.01
CA LEU A 228 -1.08 15.62 3.21
C LEU A 228 -1.43 16.66 4.29
N LYS A 229 -0.60 17.69 4.48
CA LYS A 229 -0.91 18.81 5.39
C LYS A 229 -2.14 19.57 4.93
N LYS A 230 -2.31 19.75 3.62
CA LYS A 230 -3.49 20.40 3.05
C LYS A 230 -4.75 19.58 3.27
N PHE A 231 -4.66 18.26 3.15
CA PHE A 231 -5.75 17.37 3.54
C PHE A 231 -6.08 17.51 5.04
N ASN A 232 -5.08 17.40 5.93
CA ASN A 232 -5.28 17.54 7.38
C ASN A 232 -5.92 18.88 7.78
N SER A 233 -5.66 19.97 7.07
CA SER A 233 -6.21 21.29 7.39
C SER A 233 -7.62 21.53 6.85
N ASP A 234 -7.93 20.99 5.67
CA ASP A 234 -9.11 21.39 4.88
C ASP A 234 -10.15 20.26 4.72
N SER A 235 -9.87 19.06 5.22
CA SER A 235 -10.80 17.93 5.19
C SER A 235 -12.01 18.18 6.10
N TRP A 236 -13.17 17.71 5.68
CA TRP A 236 -14.32 17.62 6.58
C TRP A 236 -14.15 16.49 7.60
N PRO A 237 -14.87 16.52 8.73
CA PRO A 237 -14.85 15.42 9.68
C PRO A 237 -15.15 14.08 9.00
N GLN A 238 -14.28 13.09 9.23
CA GLN A 238 -14.39 11.73 8.66
C GLN A 238 -14.30 11.66 7.12
N GLU A 239 -13.89 12.74 6.45
CA GLU A 239 -13.63 12.71 5.01
C GLU A 239 -12.37 11.89 4.72
N SER A 240 -12.48 10.92 3.80
CA SER A 240 -11.29 10.18 3.34
C SER A 240 -10.44 11.03 2.40
N PHE A 241 -9.14 10.74 2.32
CA PHE A 241 -8.23 11.44 1.42
C PHE A 241 -8.67 11.38 -0.05
N GLN A 242 -9.15 10.23 -0.49
CA GLN A 242 -9.72 10.09 -1.83
C GLN A 242 -10.92 11.03 -2.05
N SER A 243 -11.88 11.07 -1.12
CA SER A 243 -13.04 11.96 -1.24
C SER A 243 -12.62 13.44 -1.26
N PHE A 244 -11.69 13.81 -0.38
CA PHE A 244 -11.13 15.15 -0.31
C PHE A 244 -10.48 15.56 -1.63
N THR A 245 -9.66 14.69 -2.23
CA THR A 245 -8.96 15.01 -3.46
C THR A 245 -9.90 15.03 -4.66
N GLN A 246 -10.90 14.14 -4.72
CA GLN A 246 -11.88 14.08 -5.81
C GLN A 246 -12.72 15.35 -5.97
N ARG A 247 -13.00 16.08 -4.88
CA ARG A 247 -13.68 17.39 -4.95
C ARG A 247 -12.78 18.55 -5.40
N GLN A 248 -11.48 18.32 -5.58
CA GLN A 248 -10.52 19.33 -6.04
C GLN A 248 -10.22 19.17 -7.52
N SER A 249 -9.95 20.29 -8.19
CA SER A 249 -9.40 20.26 -9.54
C SER A 249 -7.92 19.83 -9.50
N VAL A 250 -7.40 19.34 -10.63
CA VAL A 250 -5.98 18.97 -10.73
C VAL A 250 -5.10 20.20 -10.52
N GLU A 251 -5.48 21.33 -11.10
CA GLU A 251 -4.78 22.61 -11.00
C GLU A 251 -4.68 23.09 -9.54
N THR A 252 -5.76 22.91 -8.77
CA THR A 252 -5.77 23.27 -7.34
C THR A 252 -4.78 22.42 -6.54
N MET A 253 -4.67 21.12 -6.85
CA MET A 253 -3.70 20.24 -6.20
C MET A 253 -2.26 20.54 -6.67
N GLU A 254 -2.07 20.87 -7.94
CA GLU A 254 -0.80 21.35 -8.50
C GLU A 254 -0.30 22.60 -7.77
N ASP A 255 -1.17 23.58 -7.51
CA ASP A 255 -0.82 24.79 -6.76
C ASP A 255 -0.32 24.48 -5.36
N TRP A 256 -0.92 23.51 -4.65
CA TRP A 256 -0.50 23.13 -3.29
C TRP A 256 0.89 22.51 -3.26
N ILE A 257 1.20 21.67 -4.23
CA ILE A 257 2.48 20.96 -4.28
C ILE A 257 3.61 21.86 -4.81
N HIS A 258 3.27 22.86 -5.64
CA HIS A 258 4.22 23.80 -6.24
C HIS A 258 4.37 25.14 -5.50
N ALA A 259 3.48 25.48 -4.55
CA ALA A 259 3.57 26.71 -3.78
C ALA A 259 5.00 26.90 -3.24
N ALA A 260 5.63 28.03 -3.62
CA ALA A 260 7.03 28.28 -3.39
C ALA A 260 7.38 28.10 -1.91
N THR A 261 8.48 27.39 -1.65
CA THR A 261 9.17 27.48 -0.38
C THR A 261 9.61 28.93 -0.23
N GLU A 262 8.87 29.75 0.54
CA GLU A 262 9.47 30.95 1.10
C GLU A 262 10.59 30.46 2.02
N MET A 263 11.79 30.37 1.44
CA MET A 263 13.02 30.10 2.15
C MET A 263 13.19 31.18 3.22
N LYS A 264 13.11 30.78 4.49
CA LYS A 264 13.71 31.54 5.60
C LYS A 264 15.20 31.32 5.64
#